data_AF-A0A2N7VN49-F1
#
_entry.id   AF-A0A2N7VN49-F1
#
_cell.length_a   1.000
_cell.length_b   1.000
_cell.length_c   1.000
_cell.angle_alpha   90.00
_cell.angle_beta   90.00
_cell.angle_gamma   90.00
#
_symmetry.space_group_name_H-M   'P 1'
#
loop_
_entity.id
_entity.type
_entity.pdbx_description
1 polymer ?
#
loop_
_entity_poly.entity_id
_entity_poly.type
_entity_poly.pdbx_seq_one_letter_code
_entity_poly.pdbx_strand_id
1 'polypeptide(L)'
;MSTSSHALPRWTLGAPLAAWVILGLSKVIGAEGFAIALIAIALAGSVFAAVHHAEVVAHRVGEPLGTLVLAVAVTVIEVALIVSVMLSAGPEKAGLARDTVFAAIMIVCNGIVGLCLLVGGWKHGEQDFQGRGASKALAVLAALSVLSLVMPNYLSAMPGPQLSTSQLAFAGVSSLVLYGVFVFVQTVRHRDYFLASDEAGEASHAAAPPSGRVALTSLGFLLVSLVAVVLLAKLLSPAVEHGVATVGAPAATVGIVIAALVLLPEGLAAVGAARANRLQTSMNLALGSALASIGLTIPTVAAVFVWTGRPLELGIGGMETVLLALTLFISSLTLSTGRTTVLQGAVHLSLFAAYLFLSITH
;
A
#
# COMPACT_ATOMS: atom_id res chain seq x y z
N MET A 1 -23.33 31.69 -14.06
CA MET A 1 -22.86 31.36 -12.69
C MET A 1 -23.54 30.07 -12.25
N SER A 2 -22.97 28.91 -12.59
CA SER A 2 -23.37 27.64 -11.97
C SER A 2 -22.40 27.35 -10.82
N THR A 3 -22.89 27.49 -9.60
CA THR A 3 -22.18 27.05 -8.40
C THR A 3 -22.23 25.52 -8.36
N SER A 4 -21.28 24.84 -9.01
CA SER A 4 -21.01 23.43 -8.70
C SER A 4 -20.31 23.36 -7.35
N SER A 5 -21.11 23.42 -6.29
CA SER A 5 -20.69 22.96 -4.98
C SER A 5 -20.31 21.49 -5.10
N HIS A 6 -19.01 21.19 -5.28
CA HIS A 6 -18.44 19.88 -5.01
C HIS A 6 -18.53 19.63 -3.50
N ALA A 7 -19.75 19.39 -3.02
CA ALA A 7 -19.98 19.04 -1.63
C ALA A 7 -19.38 17.65 -1.39
N LEU A 8 -18.56 17.54 -0.36
CA LEU A 8 -18.01 16.25 0.06
C LEU A 8 -19.18 15.31 0.41
N PRO A 9 -19.15 14.03 -0.04
CA PRO A 9 -20.19 13.08 0.32
C PRO A 9 -20.36 13.01 1.84
N ARG A 10 -21.60 13.04 2.35
CA ARG A 10 -21.83 13.10 3.80
C ARG A 10 -21.22 11.92 4.57
N TRP A 11 -21.11 10.76 3.92
CA TRP A 11 -20.51 9.57 4.54
C TRP A 11 -19.01 9.73 4.79
N THR A 12 -18.28 10.50 3.97
CA THR A 12 -16.83 10.71 4.14
C THR A 12 -16.53 11.61 5.32
N LEU A 13 -17.44 12.53 5.63
CA LEU A 13 -17.39 13.36 6.84
C LEU A 13 -17.88 12.57 8.07
N GLY A 14 -18.92 11.75 7.92
CA GLY A 14 -19.53 11.02 9.02
C GLY A 14 -18.71 9.83 9.52
N ALA A 15 -18.09 9.07 8.62
CA ALA A 15 -17.31 7.87 8.95
C ALA A 15 -16.17 8.11 9.96
N PRO A 16 -15.26 9.09 9.77
CA PRO A 16 -14.22 9.37 10.74
C PRO A 16 -14.77 9.86 12.09
N LEU A 17 -15.83 10.66 12.09
CA LEU A 17 -16.47 11.10 13.33
C LEU A 17 -17.09 9.92 14.08
N ALA A 18 -17.78 9.02 13.37
CA ALA A 18 -18.33 7.80 13.94
C ALA A 18 -17.23 6.90 14.50
N ALA A 19 -16.08 6.81 13.84
CA ALA A 19 -14.92 6.09 14.32
C ALA A 19 -14.36 6.66 15.63
N TRP A 20 -14.28 7.98 15.77
CA TRP A 20 -13.91 8.62 17.03
C TRP A 20 -14.93 8.36 18.15
N VAL A 21 -16.22 8.37 17.83
CA VAL A 21 -17.28 8.02 18.80
C VAL A 21 -17.16 6.56 19.25
N ILE A 22 -17.00 5.62 18.32
CA ILE A 22 -16.83 4.20 18.60
C ILE A 22 -15.57 3.96 19.43
N LEU A 23 -14.50 4.70 19.17
CA LEU A 23 -13.27 4.65 19.95
C LEU A 23 -13.46 5.15 21.39
N GLY A 24 -14.28 6.19 21.59
CA GLY A 24 -14.67 6.64 22.92
C GLY A 24 -15.50 5.59 23.66
N LEU A 25 -16.47 4.99 22.97
CA LEU A 25 -17.36 3.96 23.54
C LEU A 25 -16.62 2.65 23.88
N SER A 26 -15.65 2.24 23.06
CA SER A 26 -14.88 1.01 23.29
C SER A 26 -14.04 1.06 24.58
N LYS A 27 -13.67 2.25 25.05
CA LYS A 27 -13.01 2.44 26.36
C LYS A 27 -13.94 2.18 27.54
N VAL A 28 -15.25 2.29 27.35
CA VAL A 28 -16.26 2.12 28.41
C VAL A 28 -16.85 0.72 28.39
N ILE A 29 -17.16 0.20 27.21
CA ILE A 29 -17.87 -1.07 27.03
C ILE A 29 -16.91 -2.27 26.99
N GLY A 30 -15.61 -2.02 26.76
CA GLY A 30 -14.63 -3.07 26.46
C GLY A 30 -14.71 -3.52 25.00
N ALA A 31 -13.69 -4.25 24.55
CA ALA A 31 -13.58 -4.74 23.17
C ALA A 31 -13.97 -6.22 23.08
N GLU A 32 -15.23 -6.55 23.37
CA GLU A 32 -15.74 -7.92 23.31
C GLU A 32 -16.84 -8.08 22.24
N GLY A 33 -16.83 -9.23 21.55
CA GLY A 33 -17.88 -9.66 20.63
C GLY A 33 -18.33 -8.59 19.62
N PHE A 34 -19.58 -8.13 19.76
CA PHE A 34 -20.18 -7.11 18.88
C PHE A 34 -19.38 -5.80 18.81
N ALA A 35 -18.69 -5.41 19.88
CA ALA A 35 -17.86 -4.21 19.89
C ALA A 35 -16.67 -4.33 18.91
N ILE A 36 -16.09 -5.53 18.76
CA ILE A 36 -15.01 -5.78 17.80
C ILE A 36 -15.52 -5.61 16.36
N ALA A 37 -16.71 -6.13 16.05
CA ALA A 37 -17.32 -5.97 14.74
C ALA A 37 -17.57 -4.48 14.40
N LEU A 38 -18.07 -3.70 15.38
CA LEU A 38 -18.24 -2.25 15.22
C LEU A 38 -16.90 -1.54 15.00
N ILE A 39 -15.85 -1.90 15.75
CA ILE A 39 -14.50 -1.36 15.57
C ILE A 39 -13.97 -1.68 14.17
N ALA A 40 -14.15 -2.90 13.67
CA ALA A 40 -13.74 -3.30 12.33
C ALA A 40 -14.46 -2.51 11.23
N ILE A 41 -15.78 -2.33 11.35
CA ILE A 41 -16.57 -1.52 10.42
C ILE A 41 -16.14 -0.05 10.45
N ALA A 42 -15.92 0.50 11.66
CA ALA A 42 -15.45 1.87 11.84
C ALA A 42 -14.05 2.10 11.25
N LEU A 43 -13.16 1.12 11.41
CA LEU A 43 -11.83 1.10 10.84
C LEU A 43 -11.91 1.12 9.32
N ALA A 44 -12.66 0.18 8.72
CA ALA A 44 -12.84 0.11 7.28
C ALA A 44 -13.44 1.42 6.74
N GLY A 45 -14.51 1.93 7.33
CA GLY A 45 -15.13 3.19 6.94
C GLY A 45 -14.16 4.38 7.00
N SER A 46 -13.30 4.43 8.02
CA SER A 46 -12.29 5.49 8.17
C SER A 46 -11.16 5.37 7.14
N VAL A 47 -10.73 4.14 6.81
CA VAL A 47 -9.75 3.90 5.74
C VAL A 47 -10.31 4.38 4.40
N PHE A 48 -11.53 3.98 4.04
CA PHE A 48 -12.17 4.45 2.79
C PHE A 48 -12.37 5.97 2.76
N ALA A 49 -12.77 6.58 3.89
CA ALA A 49 -12.89 8.03 3.99
C ALA A 49 -11.53 8.74 3.86
N ALA A 50 -10.46 8.21 4.48
CA ALA A 50 -9.11 8.74 4.36
C ALA A 50 -8.64 8.73 2.90
N VAL A 51 -8.78 7.60 2.20
CA VAL A 51 -8.40 7.49 0.79
C VAL A 51 -9.19 8.48 -0.06
N HIS A 52 -10.51 8.59 0.13
CA HIS A 52 -11.30 9.57 -0.60
C HIS A 52 -10.85 11.02 -0.35
N HIS A 53 -10.54 11.38 0.89
CA HIS A 53 -10.01 12.72 1.19
C HIS A 53 -8.63 12.94 0.58
N ALA A 54 -7.77 11.92 0.56
CA ALA A 54 -6.48 11.95 -0.13
C ALA A 54 -6.66 12.13 -1.64
N GLU A 55 -7.63 11.47 -2.28
CA GLU A 55 -7.98 11.66 -3.70
C GLU A 55 -8.44 13.10 -3.99
N VAL A 56 -9.27 13.69 -3.12
CA VAL A 56 -9.73 15.08 -3.27
C VAL A 56 -8.55 16.05 -3.20
N VAL A 57 -7.60 15.82 -2.28
CA VAL A 57 -6.37 16.61 -2.19
C VAL A 57 -5.49 16.37 -3.43
N ALA A 58 -5.34 15.13 -3.87
CA ALA A 58 -4.58 14.75 -5.04
C ALA A 58 -5.11 15.42 -6.32
N HIS A 59 -6.42 15.43 -6.52
CA HIS A 59 -7.06 16.07 -7.67
C HIS A 59 -6.86 17.60 -7.68
N ARG A 60 -6.74 18.22 -6.50
CA ARG A 60 -6.37 19.65 -6.41
C ARG A 60 -4.93 19.92 -6.81
N VAL A 61 -4.02 19.03 -6.40
CA VAL A 61 -2.57 19.13 -6.63
C VAL A 61 -2.22 18.86 -8.09
N GLY A 62 -2.92 17.92 -8.74
CA GLY A 62 -2.70 17.55 -10.14
C GLY A 62 -1.58 16.53 -10.33
N GLU A 63 -1.56 15.86 -11.49
CA GLU A 63 -0.60 14.79 -11.77
C GLU A 63 0.78 15.33 -12.17
N PRO A 64 1.89 14.67 -11.77
CA PRO A 64 1.99 13.38 -11.06
C PRO A 64 2.03 13.52 -9.53
N LEU A 65 2.06 14.73 -8.97
CA LEU A 65 2.14 14.93 -7.53
C LEU A 65 0.89 14.41 -6.80
N GLY A 66 -0.28 14.46 -7.43
CA GLY A 66 -1.52 13.93 -6.87
C GLY A 66 -1.46 12.42 -6.60
N THR A 67 -0.92 11.62 -7.53
CA THR A 67 -0.79 10.16 -7.32
C THR A 67 0.18 9.85 -6.18
N LEU A 68 1.22 10.66 -6.01
CA LEU A 68 2.13 10.56 -4.87
C LEU A 68 1.46 10.92 -3.54
N VAL A 69 0.63 11.97 -3.50
CA VAL A 69 -0.13 12.33 -2.29
C VAL A 69 -1.02 11.17 -1.83
N LEU A 70 -1.68 10.51 -2.78
CA LEU A 70 -2.50 9.33 -2.49
C LEU A 70 -1.65 8.17 -1.94
N ALA A 71 -0.58 7.81 -2.64
CA ALA A 71 0.31 6.73 -2.23
C ALA A 71 0.90 6.98 -0.83
N VAL A 72 1.39 8.20 -0.57
CA VAL A 72 1.93 8.58 0.74
C VAL A 72 0.85 8.52 1.82
N ALA A 73 -0.38 8.96 1.56
CA ALA A 73 -1.46 8.89 2.53
C ALA A 73 -1.79 7.45 2.92
N VAL A 74 -1.88 6.54 1.94
CA VAL A 74 -2.12 5.11 2.16
C VAL A 74 -0.94 4.48 2.92
N THR A 75 0.29 4.79 2.52
CA THR A 75 1.47 4.28 3.23
C THR A 75 1.57 4.83 4.65
N VAL A 76 1.18 6.08 4.92
CA VAL A 76 1.14 6.59 6.30
C VAL A 76 0.18 5.79 7.16
N ILE A 77 -0.97 5.37 6.61
CA ILE A 77 -1.86 4.42 7.29
C ILE A 77 -1.10 3.13 7.59
N GLU A 78 -0.55 2.49 6.57
CA GLU A 78 0.16 1.21 6.68
C GLU A 78 1.27 1.25 7.74
N VAL A 79 2.18 2.22 7.61
CA VAL A 79 3.33 2.40 8.51
C VAL A 79 2.86 2.65 9.95
N ALA A 80 1.85 3.50 10.14
CA ALA A 80 1.36 3.79 11.47
C ALA A 80 0.66 2.58 12.11
N LEU A 81 0.00 1.73 11.31
CA LEU A 81 -0.53 0.45 11.76
C LEU A 81 0.58 -0.51 12.19
N ILE A 82 1.59 -0.70 11.34
CA ILE A 82 2.76 -1.55 11.62
C ILE A 82 3.43 -1.11 12.92
N VAL A 83 3.78 0.19 13.03
CA VAL A 83 4.44 0.75 14.21
C VAL A 83 3.58 0.64 15.46
N SER A 84 2.27 0.90 15.36
CA SER A 84 1.35 0.79 16.49
C SER A 84 1.30 -0.63 17.07
N VAL A 85 1.22 -1.65 16.20
CA VAL A 85 1.22 -3.05 16.63
C VAL A 85 2.59 -3.44 17.17
N MET A 86 3.68 -3.08 16.48
CA MET A 86 5.05 -3.35 16.96
C MET A 86 5.34 -2.74 18.33
N LEU A 87 4.87 -1.52 18.60
CA LEU A 87 5.06 -0.84 19.89
C LEU A 87 4.17 -1.40 21.01
N SER A 88 3.07 -2.05 20.65
CA SER A 88 2.10 -2.59 21.62
C SER A 88 2.30 -4.08 21.88
N ALA A 89 3.08 -4.78 21.06
CA ALA A 89 3.29 -6.21 21.12
C ALA A 89 4.65 -6.62 21.68
N GLY A 90 4.78 -7.90 22.04
CA GLY A 90 6.02 -8.50 22.52
C GLY A 90 6.99 -8.86 21.39
N PRO A 91 8.17 -9.43 21.75
CA PRO A 91 9.24 -9.81 20.82
C PRO A 91 8.79 -10.75 19.69
N GLU A 92 7.73 -11.54 19.92
CA GLU A 92 7.16 -12.47 18.94
C GLU A 92 6.65 -11.78 17.66
N LYS A 93 6.49 -10.44 17.66
CA LYS A 93 6.07 -9.66 16.49
C LYS A 93 7.20 -8.91 15.79
N ALA A 94 8.46 -9.28 16.06
CA ALA A 94 9.62 -8.69 15.41
C ALA A 94 9.60 -8.79 13.87
N GLY A 95 8.94 -9.83 13.33
CA GLY A 95 8.75 -10.05 11.89
C GLY A 95 7.52 -9.37 11.27
N LEU A 96 6.64 -8.73 12.05
CA LEU A 96 5.36 -8.21 11.52
C LEU A 96 5.56 -7.17 10.41
N ALA A 97 6.53 -6.26 10.57
CA ALA A 97 6.84 -5.25 9.57
C ALA A 97 7.28 -5.89 8.24
N ARG A 98 8.17 -6.88 8.33
CA ARG A 98 8.62 -7.67 7.18
C ARG A 98 7.45 -8.35 6.49
N ASP A 99 6.63 -9.07 7.25
CA ASP A 99 5.53 -9.87 6.71
C ASP A 99 4.49 -8.97 6.03
N THR A 100 4.22 -7.79 6.61
CA THR A 100 3.29 -6.80 6.03
C THR A 100 3.85 -6.18 4.74
N VAL A 101 5.12 -5.74 4.73
CA VAL A 101 5.74 -5.16 3.52
C VAL A 101 5.87 -6.20 2.40
N PHE A 102 6.26 -7.43 2.74
CA PHE A 102 6.30 -8.52 1.76
C PHE A 102 4.91 -8.81 1.20
N ALA A 103 3.88 -8.88 2.06
CA ALA A 103 2.51 -9.03 1.63
C ALA A 103 2.05 -7.87 0.72
N ALA A 104 2.40 -6.63 1.05
CA ALA A 104 2.07 -5.47 0.23
C ALA A 104 2.65 -5.59 -1.19
N ILE A 105 3.91 -6.02 -1.33
CA ILE A 105 4.54 -6.28 -2.63
C ILE A 105 3.78 -7.36 -3.40
N MET A 106 3.45 -8.48 -2.75
CA MET A 106 2.76 -9.59 -3.40
C MET A 106 1.33 -9.21 -3.80
N ILE A 107 0.61 -8.48 -2.95
CA ILE A 107 -0.74 -7.98 -3.22
C ILE A 107 -0.71 -7.00 -4.37
N VAL A 108 0.22 -6.04 -4.40
CA VAL A 108 0.29 -5.05 -5.49
C VAL A 108 0.71 -5.71 -6.80
N CYS A 109 1.87 -6.36 -6.83
CA CYS A 109 2.48 -6.85 -8.07
C CYS A 109 1.71 -8.02 -8.70
N ASN A 110 1.07 -8.86 -7.90
CA ASN A 110 0.37 -10.05 -8.40
C ASN A 110 -1.15 -9.92 -8.30
N GLY A 111 -1.67 -9.43 -7.17
CA GLY A 111 -3.10 -9.25 -6.97
C GLY A 111 -3.67 -8.07 -7.76
N ILE A 112 -3.29 -6.85 -7.39
CA ILE A 112 -3.85 -5.61 -7.97
C ILE A 112 -3.47 -5.49 -9.44
N VAL A 113 -2.19 -5.60 -9.79
CA VAL A 113 -1.75 -5.56 -11.19
C VAL A 113 -2.41 -6.68 -11.98
N GLY A 114 -2.42 -7.92 -11.49
CA GLY A 114 -3.08 -9.04 -12.16
C GLY A 114 -4.56 -8.79 -12.44
N LEU A 115 -5.31 -8.26 -11.47
CA LEU A 115 -6.71 -7.88 -11.63
C LEU A 115 -6.89 -6.76 -12.66
N CYS A 116 -6.03 -5.74 -12.64
CA CYS A 116 -6.07 -4.62 -13.59
C CYS A 116 -5.87 -5.12 -15.02
N LEU A 117 -4.86 -5.96 -15.26
CA LEU A 117 -4.57 -6.54 -16.57
C LEU A 117 -5.68 -7.48 -17.04
N LEU A 118 -6.23 -8.30 -16.14
CA LEU A 118 -7.31 -9.23 -16.47
C LEU A 118 -8.59 -8.49 -16.84
N VAL A 119 -9.05 -7.56 -15.98
CA VAL A 119 -10.30 -6.80 -16.20
C VAL A 119 -10.17 -5.86 -17.41
N GLY A 120 -9.02 -5.21 -17.53
CA GLY A 120 -8.70 -4.33 -18.64
C GLY A 120 -8.62 -5.06 -19.98
N GLY A 121 -7.85 -6.14 -20.04
CA GLY A 121 -7.70 -6.97 -21.24
C GLY A 121 -8.98 -7.72 -21.62
N TRP A 122 -9.80 -8.16 -20.67
CA TRP A 122 -11.09 -8.78 -20.97
C TRP A 122 -12.01 -7.80 -21.70
N LYS A 123 -12.04 -6.53 -21.25
CA LYS A 123 -12.96 -5.53 -21.78
C LYS A 123 -12.46 -4.88 -23.07
N HIS A 124 -11.16 -4.64 -23.18
CA HIS A 124 -10.57 -3.83 -24.26
C HIS A 124 -9.63 -4.62 -25.18
N GLY A 125 -9.36 -5.91 -24.89
CA GLY A 125 -8.42 -6.74 -25.63
C GLY A 125 -6.98 -6.46 -25.22
N GLU A 126 -6.32 -5.53 -25.91
CA GLU A 126 -5.01 -5.01 -25.54
C GLU A 126 -5.13 -3.57 -25.02
N GLN A 127 -4.29 -3.22 -24.06
CA GLN A 127 -4.18 -1.84 -23.56
C GLN A 127 -2.73 -1.39 -23.63
N ASP A 128 -2.52 -0.18 -24.13
CA ASP A 128 -1.21 0.46 -24.18
C ASP A 128 -0.96 1.28 -22.90
N PHE A 129 0.30 1.31 -22.48
CA PHE A 129 0.79 2.19 -21.42
C PHE A 129 2.30 2.44 -21.61
N GLN A 130 2.84 3.41 -20.88
CA GLN A 130 4.26 3.73 -20.92
C GLN A 130 5.08 2.72 -20.10
N GLY A 131 5.50 1.63 -20.74
CA GLY A 131 6.35 0.60 -20.14
C GLY A 131 7.63 1.15 -19.47
N ARG A 132 8.19 2.25 -19.99
CA ARG A 132 9.40 2.89 -19.45
C ARG A 132 9.23 3.35 -18.00
N GLY A 133 8.09 3.92 -17.63
CA GLY A 133 7.82 4.36 -16.26
C GLY A 133 7.66 3.17 -15.32
N ALA A 134 6.89 2.17 -15.74
CA ALA A 134 6.63 0.97 -14.94
C ALA A 134 7.90 0.12 -14.72
N SER A 135 8.74 -0.07 -15.75
CA SER A 135 10.01 -0.79 -15.59
C SER A 135 10.96 -0.08 -14.63
N LYS A 136 11.01 1.26 -14.64
CA LYS A 136 11.80 2.04 -13.66
C LYS A 136 11.28 1.86 -12.24
N ALA A 137 9.96 1.92 -12.06
CA ALA A 137 9.32 1.68 -10.76
C ALA A 137 9.65 0.27 -10.23
N LEU A 138 9.54 -0.74 -11.09
CA LEU A 138 9.88 -2.13 -10.74
C LEU A 138 11.36 -2.31 -10.40
N ALA A 139 12.28 -1.63 -11.10
CA ALA A 139 13.71 -1.70 -10.80
C ALA A 139 14.04 -1.15 -9.40
N VAL A 140 13.41 -0.03 -9.02
CA VAL A 140 13.55 0.52 -7.66
C VAL A 140 12.93 -0.44 -6.65
N LEU A 141 11.74 -1.00 -6.92
CA LEU A 141 11.08 -1.96 -6.05
C LEU A 141 11.93 -3.22 -5.83
N ALA A 142 12.54 -3.75 -6.89
CA ALA A 142 13.45 -4.89 -6.82
C ALA A 142 14.67 -4.58 -5.95
N ALA A 143 15.31 -3.42 -6.15
CA ALA A 143 16.46 -3.00 -5.36
C ALA A 143 16.09 -2.87 -3.87
N LEU A 144 14.98 -2.20 -3.56
CA LEU A 144 14.50 -2.05 -2.19
C LEU A 144 14.19 -3.40 -1.55
N SER A 145 13.43 -4.26 -2.24
CA SER A 145 12.99 -5.54 -1.70
C SER A 145 14.16 -6.48 -1.45
N VAL A 146 15.10 -6.60 -2.39
CA VAL A 146 16.27 -7.48 -2.22
C VAL A 146 17.20 -6.96 -1.12
N LEU A 147 17.52 -5.66 -1.12
CA LEU A 147 18.46 -5.10 -0.13
C LEU A 147 17.88 -5.08 1.29
N SER A 148 16.56 -4.90 1.45
CA SER A 148 15.95 -4.79 2.77
C SER A 148 15.37 -6.10 3.30
N LEU A 149 14.86 -7.00 2.42
CA LEU A 149 14.16 -8.21 2.84
C LEU A 149 14.96 -9.50 2.60
N VAL A 150 15.81 -9.56 1.56
CA VAL A 150 16.56 -10.79 1.23
C VAL A 150 17.97 -10.77 1.81
N MET A 151 18.70 -9.67 1.60
CA MET A 151 20.08 -9.51 2.06
C MET A 151 20.29 -9.73 3.57
N PRO A 152 19.36 -9.38 4.50
CA PRO A 152 19.57 -9.63 5.93
C PRO A 152 19.96 -11.08 6.26
N ASN A 153 19.46 -12.06 5.51
CA ASN A 153 19.75 -13.49 5.77
C ASN A 153 21.17 -13.93 5.39
N TYR A 154 21.90 -13.12 4.63
CA TYR A 154 23.24 -13.45 4.11
C TYR A 154 24.35 -12.63 4.75
N LEU A 155 24.01 -11.70 5.64
CA LEU A 155 24.96 -10.82 6.28
C LEU A 155 25.55 -11.49 7.53
N SER A 156 26.88 -11.66 7.54
CA SER A 156 27.60 -12.41 8.59
C SER A 156 27.68 -11.69 9.95
N ALA A 157 27.12 -10.48 10.07
CA ALA A 157 27.27 -9.65 11.27
C ALA A 157 26.43 -10.12 12.46
N MET A 158 25.29 -10.78 12.22
CA MET A 158 24.49 -11.48 13.23
C MET A 158 23.88 -12.75 12.61
N PRO A 159 24.02 -13.95 13.21
CA PRO A 159 23.31 -15.12 12.76
C PRO A 159 21.79 -14.93 12.94
N GLY A 160 21.02 -14.97 11.85
CA GLY A 160 19.55 -14.86 11.87
C GLY A 160 19.00 -13.75 10.96
N PRO A 161 17.67 -13.51 10.94
CA PRO A 161 17.01 -12.56 10.05
C PRO A 161 17.13 -11.08 10.50
N GLN A 162 18.12 -10.77 11.33
CA GLN A 162 18.30 -9.48 12.01
C GLN A 162 19.46 -8.71 11.39
N LEU A 163 19.29 -7.38 11.28
CA LEU A 163 20.35 -6.47 10.85
C LEU A 163 21.06 -5.87 12.05
N SER A 164 22.38 -5.66 11.95
CA SER A 164 23.09 -4.80 12.91
C SER A 164 22.59 -3.36 12.81
N THR A 165 22.80 -2.54 13.85
CA THR A 165 22.36 -1.13 13.84
C THR A 165 22.89 -0.35 12.63
N SER A 166 24.14 -0.59 12.22
CA SER A 166 24.73 0.07 11.04
C SER A 166 24.12 -0.42 9.73
N GLN A 167 23.83 -1.72 9.62
CA GLN A 167 23.17 -2.30 8.44
C GLN A 167 21.73 -1.82 8.31
N LEU A 168 21.01 -1.73 9.41
CA LEU A 168 19.64 -1.22 9.45
C LEU A 168 19.58 0.28 9.13
N ALA A 169 20.51 1.07 9.67
CA ALA A 169 20.64 2.48 9.32
C ALA A 169 20.95 2.66 7.82
N PHE A 170 21.87 1.86 7.28
CA PHE A 170 22.15 1.86 5.84
C PHE A 170 20.93 1.48 5.00
N ALA A 171 20.20 0.41 5.38
CA ALA A 171 18.99 -0.02 4.69
C ALA A 171 17.90 1.07 4.73
N GLY A 172 17.68 1.70 5.89
CA GLY A 172 16.73 2.80 6.04
C GLY A 172 17.10 4.02 5.19
N VAL A 173 18.35 4.48 5.26
CA VAL A 173 18.83 5.64 4.48
C VAL A 173 18.81 5.34 2.98
N SER A 174 19.30 4.17 2.56
CA SER A 174 19.28 3.75 1.15
C SER A 174 17.85 3.68 0.61
N SER A 175 16.92 3.15 1.41
CA SER A 175 15.51 3.08 1.05
C SER A 175 14.90 4.46 0.83
N LEU A 176 15.13 5.37 1.78
CA LEU A 176 14.66 6.75 1.69
C LEU A 176 15.26 7.50 0.49
N VAL A 177 16.57 7.29 0.22
CA VAL A 177 17.26 7.89 -0.94
C VAL A 177 16.68 7.36 -2.24
N LEU A 178 16.52 6.04 -2.39
CA LEU A 178 15.97 5.42 -3.60
C LEU A 178 14.53 5.87 -3.86
N TYR A 179 13.68 5.90 -2.82
CA TYR A 179 12.32 6.42 -2.94
C TYR A 179 12.32 7.92 -3.29
N GLY A 180 13.16 8.73 -2.64
CA GLY A 180 13.30 10.15 -2.94
C GLY A 180 13.76 10.43 -4.37
N VAL A 181 14.73 9.65 -4.88
CA VAL A 181 15.18 9.72 -6.28
C VAL A 181 14.06 9.31 -7.23
N PHE A 182 13.31 8.26 -6.92
CA PHE A 182 12.15 7.85 -7.71
C PHE A 182 11.10 8.97 -7.78
N VAL A 183 10.74 9.56 -6.63
CA VAL A 183 9.81 10.70 -6.54
C VAL A 183 10.31 11.88 -7.36
N PHE A 184 11.60 12.22 -7.28
CA PHE A 184 12.20 13.30 -8.08
C PHE A 184 12.13 13.03 -9.59
N VAL A 185 12.43 11.79 -10.00
CA VAL A 185 12.34 11.36 -11.40
C VAL A 185 10.91 11.42 -11.89
N GLN A 186 9.95 10.96 -11.08
CA GLN A 186 8.53 10.94 -11.41
C GLN A 186 7.93 12.35 -11.50
N THR A 187 8.35 13.28 -10.65
CA THR A 187 7.73 14.61 -10.53
C THR A 187 8.41 15.69 -11.36
N VAL A 188 9.73 15.63 -11.50
CA VAL A 188 10.52 16.71 -12.10
C VAL A 188 11.21 16.25 -13.38
N ARG A 189 12.06 15.22 -13.30
CA ARG A 189 13.06 14.98 -14.36
C ARG A 189 12.54 14.21 -15.57
N HIS A 190 11.68 13.20 -15.35
CA HIS A 190 11.12 12.35 -16.41
C HIS A 190 9.62 12.16 -16.19
N ARG A 191 8.93 13.26 -15.87
CA ARG A 191 7.48 13.29 -15.63
C ARG A 191 6.69 12.71 -16.80
N ASP A 192 7.16 12.94 -18.01
CA ASP A 192 6.61 12.43 -19.27
C ASP A 192 6.43 10.91 -19.27
N TYR A 193 7.29 10.16 -18.57
CA TYR A 193 7.22 8.68 -18.50
C TYR A 193 6.04 8.17 -17.66
N PHE A 194 5.38 9.06 -16.91
CA PHE A 194 4.32 8.72 -15.97
C PHE A 194 3.01 9.41 -16.30
N LEU A 195 2.96 10.31 -17.28
CA LEU A 195 1.69 10.88 -17.74
C LEU A 195 1.02 9.93 -18.74
N ALA A 196 -0.31 9.95 -18.84
CA ALA A 196 -0.96 9.28 -19.96
C ALA A 196 -0.59 9.98 -21.28
N SER A 197 -0.49 9.24 -22.38
CA SER A 197 -0.24 9.80 -23.70
C SER A 197 -1.45 10.65 -24.12
N ASP A 198 -1.23 11.87 -24.62
CA ASP A 198 -2.29 12.82 -25.05
C ASP A 198 -3.26 12.27 -26.12
N GLU A 199 -2.98 11.11 -26.72
CA GLU A 199 -3.84 10.45 -27.71
C GLU A 199 -5.17 9.95 -27.13
N ALA A 200 -5.30 9.87 -25.80
CA ALA A 200 -6.54 9.47 -25.12
C ALA A 200 -7.52 10.64 -24.85
N GLY A 201 -7.62 11.65 -25.71
CA GLY A 201 -8.72 12.64 -25.68
C GLY A 201 -8.94 13.37 -24.33
N GLU A 202 -7.88 13.53 -23.53
CA GLU A 202 -7.96 13.87 -22.11
C GLU A 202 -8.35 15.32 -21.80
N ALA A 203 -8.34 16.23 -22.78
CA ALA A 203 -8.64 17.63 -22.53
C ALA A 203 -10.16 17.97 -22.39
N SER A 204 -11.08 17.04 -22.67
CA SER A 204 -12.51 17.39 -22.80
C SER A 204 -13.42 17.04 -21.61
N HIS A 205 -12.99 16.22 -20.65
CA HIS A 205 -13.89 15.72 -19.58
C HIS A 205 -13.31 15.66 -18.16
N ALA A 206 -12.10 16.19 -17.91
CA ALA A 206 -11.61 16.32 -16.54
C ALA A 206 -12.52 17.31 -15.78
N ALA A 207 -13.21 16.82 -14.74
CA ALA A 207 -13.97 17.68 -13.85
C ALA A 207 -13.05 18.78 -13.29
N ALA A 208 -13.57 20.00 -13.14
CA ALA A 208 -12.76 21.09 -12.60
C ALA A 208 -12.15 20.68 -11.25
N PRO A 209 -10.89 21.06 -10.97
CA PRO A 209 -10.26 20.74 -9.70
C PRO A 209 -11.09 21.32 -8.54
N PRO A 210 -11.19 20.62 -7.40
CA PRO A 210 -12.02 21.05 -6.28
C PRO A 210 -11.56 22.41 -5.78
N SER A 211 -12.48 23.19 -5.20
CA SER A 211 -12.11 24.49 -4.63
C SER A 211 -11.07 24.33 -3.50
N GLY A 212 -10.25 25.36 -3.28
CA GLY A 212 -9.23 25.33 -2.21
C GLY A 212 -9.82 25.08 -0.82
N ARG A 213 -11.04 25.56 -0.56
CA ARG A 213 -11.77 25.27 0.70
C ARG A 213 -12.09 23.79 0.84
N VAL A 214 -12.59 23.15 -0.22
CA VAL A 214 -12.90 21.71 -0.23
C VAL A 214 -11.63 20.87 -0.04
N ALA A 215 -10.53 21.25 -0.72
CA ALA A 215 -9.24 20.57 -0.55
C ALA A 215 -8.71 20.71 0.88
N LEU A 216 -8.80 21.89 1.50
CA LEU A 216 -8.36 22.11 2.88
C LEU A 216 -9.24 21.36 3.89
N THR A 217 -10.56 21.32 3.68
CA THR A 217 -11.44 20.50 4.53
C THR A 217 -11.13 19.02 4.40
N SER A 218 -10.87 18.53 3.18
CA SER A 218 -10.44 17.15 2.97
C SER A 218 -9.11 16.86 3.63
N LEU A 219 -8.14 17.77 3.57
CA LEU A 219 -6.88 17.61 4.28
C LEU A 219 -7.09 17.48 5.80
N GLY A 220 -7.97 18.30 6.39
CA GLY A 220 -8.33 18.19 7.81
C GLY A 220 -8.96 16.84 8.15
N PHE A 221 -9.97 16.40 7.39
CA PHE A 221 -10.61 15.11 7.61
C PHE A 221 -9.69 13.92 7.31
N LEU A 222 -8.76 14.03 6.36
CA LEU A 222 -7.71 13.04 6.12
C LEU A 222 -6.92 12.80 7.42
N LEU A 223 -6.40 13.87 8.05
CA LEU A 223 -5.64 13.75 9.30
C LEU A 223 -6.48 13.14 10.44
N VAL A 224 -7.75 13.54 10.56
CA VAL A 224 -8.67 13.00 11.57
C VAL A 224 -8.92 11.49 11.35
N SER A 225 -9.11 11.07 10.09
CA SER A 225 -9.27 9.67 9.72
C SER A 225 -7.99 8.87 10.00
N LEU A 226 -6.82 9.40 9.66
CA LEU A 226 -5.53 8.74 9.91
C LEU A 226 -5.35 8.41 11.40
N VAL A 227 -5.60 9.37 12.28
CA VAL A 227 -5.50 9.15 13.73
C VAL A 227 -6.52 8.11 14.20
N ALA A 228 -7.77 8.20 13.73
CA ALA A 228 -8.80 7.21 14.09
C ALA A 228 -8.41 5.79 13.65
N VAL A 229 -7.89 5.63 12.43
CA VAL A 229 -7.46 4.34 11.88
C VAL A 229 -6.37 3.71 12.74
N VAL A 230 -5.34 4.48 13.09
CA VAL A 230 -4.22 3.99 13.92
C VAL A 230 -4.70 3.51 15.29
N LEU A 231 -5.58 4.28 15.93
CA LEU A 231 -6.08 3.95 17.26
C LEU A 231 -7.08 2.78 17.23
N LEU A 232 -7.98 2.71 16.23
CA LEU A 232 -8.93 1.61 16.08
C LEU A 232 -8.23 0.29 15.75
N ALA A 233 -7.24 0.31 14.86
CA ALA A 233 -6.51 -0.90 14.52
C ALA A 233 -5.69 -1.44 15.69
N LYS A 234 -5.19 -0.58 16.58
CA LYS A 234 -4.59 -1.02 17.84
C LYS A 234 -5.57 -1.83 18.69
N LEU A 235 -6.84 -1.41 18.74
CA LEU A 235 -7.88 -2.15 19.44
C LEU A 235 -8.26 -3.45 18.72
N LEU A 236 -8.14 -3.48 17.39
CA LEU A 236 -8.51 -4.63 16.55
C LEU A 236 -7.41 -5.70 16.46
N SER A 237 -6.13 -5.34 16.65
CA SER A 237 -4.98 -6.25 16.48
C SER A 237 -5.12 -7.58 17.25
N PRO A 238 -5.48 -7.60 18.55
CA PRO A 238 -5.63 -8.86 19.28
C PRO A 238 -6.73 -9.74 18.71
N ALA A 239 -7.81 -9.15 18.20
CA ALA A 239 -8.91 -9.89 17.59
C ALA A 239 -8.51 -10.51 16.24
N VAL A 240 -7.72 -9.79 15.42
CA VAL A 240 -7.16 -10.33 14.17
C VAL A 240 -6.22 -11.50 14.47
N GLU A 241 -5.33 -11.34 15.45
CA GLU A 241 -4.41 -12.39 15.88
C GLU A 241 -5.15 -13.63 16.38
N HIS A 242 -6.16 -13.44 17.23
CA HIS A 242 -6.98 -14.53 17.71
C HIS A 242 -7.73 -15.21 16.56
N GLY A 243 -8.31 -14.45 15.63
CA GLY A 243 -8.97 -14.99 14.45
C GLY A 243 -8.04 -15.85 13.60
N VAL A 244 -6.83 -15.35 13.30
CA VAL A 244 -5.79 -16.10 12.57
C VAL A 244 -5.43 -17.39 13.31
N ALA A 245 -5.21 -17.31 14.63
CA ALA A 245 -4.88 -18.48 15.45
C ALA A 245 -6.01 -19.52 15.51
N THR A 246 -7.28 -19.10 15.57
CA THR A 246 -8.42 -20.02 15.62
C THR A 246 -8.60 -20.86 14.35
N VAL A 247 -8.18 -20.34 13.20
CA VAL A 247 -8.21 -21.06 11.91
C VAL A 247 -6.92 -21.89 11.72
N GLY A 248 -5.97 -21.81 12.67
CA GLY A 248 -4.68 -22.49 12.59
C GLY A 248 -3.73 -21.90 11.55
N ALA A 249 -3.96 -20.65 11.12
CA ALA A 249 -3.14 -19.99 10.12
C ALA A 249 -1.85 -19.41 10.75
N PRO A 250 -0.73 -19.32 10.00
CA PRO A 250 0.53 -18.78 10.50
C PRO A 250 0.43 -17.31 10.91
N ALA A 251 1.26 -16.88 11.87
CA ALA A 251 1.29 -15.49 12.36
C ALA A 251 1.56 -14.45 11.25
N ALA A 252 2.33 -14.82 10.22
CA ALA A 252 2.57 -13.98 9.03
C ALA A 252 1.28 -13.56 8.31
N THR A 253 0.20 -14.34 8.45
CA THR A 253 -1.14 -14.02 7.90
C THR A 253 -1.69 -12.71 8.45
N VAL A 254 -1.30 -12.30 9.67
CA VAL A 254 -1.70 -11.00 10.23
C VAL A 254 -1.18 -9.85 9.36
N GLY A 255 0.07 -9.96 8.87
CA GLY A 255 0.64 -9.00 7.93
C GLY A 255 -0.12 -8.94 6.60
N ILE A 256 -0.57 -10.10 6.09
CA ILE A 256 -1.40 -10.19 4.88
C ILE A 256 -2.74 -9.47 5.07
N VAL A 257 -3.40 -9.69 6.21
CA VAL A 257 -4.69 -9.04 6.52
C VAL A 257 -4.52 -7.52 6.63
N ILE A 258 -3.47 -7.05 7.31
CA ILE A 258 -3.17 -5.61 7.42
C ILE A 258 -2.91 -5.01 6.04
N ALA A 259 -2.00 -5.59 5.26
CA ALA A 259 -1.66 -5.09 3.92
C ALA A 259 -2.88 -5.07 2.99
N ALA A 260 -3.69 -6.14 3.00
CA ALA A 260 -4.91 -6.22 2.20
C ALA A 260 -5.94 -5.15 2.58
N LEU A 261 -6.14 -4.90 3.89
CA LEU A 261 -7.06 -3.89 4.37
C LEU A 261 -6.66 -2.48 3.90
N VAL A 262 -5.37 -2.16 4.00
CA VAL A 262 -4.85 -0.82 3.66
C VAL A 262 -4.81 -0.59 2.14
N LEU A 263 -4.42 -1.59 1.37
CA LEU A 263 -4.31 -1.50 -0.09
C LEU A 263 -5.66 -1.65 -0.81
N LEU A 264 -6.72 -2.13 -0.14
CA LEU A 264 -8.00 -2.39 -0.77
C LEU A 264 -8.59 -1.18 -1.52
N PRO A 265 -8.71 0.03 -0.94
CA PRO A 265 -9.29 1.16 -1.65
C PRO A 265 -8.48 1.55 -2.90
N GLU A 266 -7.16 1.50 -2.81
CA GLU A 266 -6.26 1.82 -3.92
C GLU A 266 -6.29 0.75 -5.01
N GLY A 267 -6.38 -0.53 -4.63
CA GLY A 267 -6.60 -1.63 -5.56
C GLY A 267 -7.92 -1.48 -6.33
N LEU A 268 -9.00 -1.08 -5.66
CA LEU A 268 -10.29 -0.80 -6.31
C LEU A 268 -10.18 0.39 -7.28
N ALA A 269 -9.48 1.46 -6.89
CA ALA A 269 -9.23 2.62 -7.75
C ALA A 269 -8.41 2.23 -9.01
N ALA A 270 -7.34 1.44 -8.83
CA ALA A 270 -6.50 0.95 -9.91
C ALA A 270 -7.27 0.05 -10.90
N VAL A 271 -8.08 -0.89 -10.40
CA VAL A 271 -8.93 -1.75 -11.23
C VAL A 271 -10.00 -0.93 -11.95
N GLY A 272 -10.59 0.06 -11.27
CA GLY A 272 -11.52 1.01 -11.86
C GLY A 272 -10.91 1.80 -13.02
N ALA A 273 -9.67 2.28 -12.86
CA ALA A 273 -8.92 2.97 -13.91
C ALA A 273 -8.63 2.04 -15.10
N ALA A 274 -8.18 0.81 -14.86
CA ALA A 274 -7.93 -0.17 -15.93
C ALA A 274 -9.22 -0.49 -16.72
N ARG A 275 -10.35 -0.69 -16.02
CA ARG A 275 -11.67 -0.91 -16.63
C ARG A 275 -12.16 0.29 -17.46
N ALA A 276 -11.74 1.50 -17.09
CA ALA A 276 -12.02 2.75 -17.80
C ALA A 276 -11.05 3.02 -18.96
N ASN A 277 -10.23 2.05 -19.35
CA ASN A 277 -9.19 2.18 -20.37
C ASN A 277 -8.05 3.16 -20.01
N ARG A 278 -7.76 3.34 -18.71
CA ARG A 278 -6.68 4.20 -18.21
C ARG A 278 -5.63 3.36 -17.49
N LEU A 279 -4.97 2.48 -18.26
CA LEU A 279 -4.00 1.54 -17.70
C LEU A 279 -2.75 2.25 -17.15
N GLN A 280 -2.29 3.34 -17.76
CA GLN A 280 -1.19 4.15 -17.22
C GLN A 280 -1.49 4.64 -15.80
N THR A 281 -2.66 5.23 -15.57
CA THR A 281 -3.12 5.67 -14.25
C THR A 281 -3.17 4.49 -13.28
N SER A 282 -3.74 3.36 -13.71
CA SER A 282 -3.79 2.13 -12.91
C SER A 282 -2.40 1.65 -12.46
N MET A 283 -1.43 1.59 -13.37
CA MET A 283 -0.06 1.16 -13.06
C MET A 283 0.68 2.17 -12.17
N ASN A 284 0.47 3.48 -12.39
CA ASN A 284 1.04 4.52 -11.53
C ASN A 284 0.52 4.44 -10.09
N LEU A 285 -0.78 4.20 -9.91
CA LEU A 285 -1.36 3.98 -8.58
C LEU A 285 -0.74 2.73 -7.94
N ALA A 286 -0.85 1.57 -8.61
CA ALA A 286 -0.39 0.30 -8.06
C ALA A 286 1.12 0.32 -7.72
N LEU A 287 1.99 0.59 -8.70
CA LEU A 287 3.44 0.56 -8.48
C LEU A 287 3.93 1.71 -7.60
N GLY A 288 3.28 2.88 -7.67
CA GLY A 288 3.55 3.99 -6.77
C GLY A 288 3.27 3.64 -5.32
N SER A 289 2.17 2.94 -5.05
CA SER A 289 1.80 2.42 -3.73
C SER A 289 2.84 1.42 -3.18
N ALA A 290 3.23 0.42 -3.96
CA ALA A 290 4.25 -0.55 -3.53
C ALA A 290 5.59 0.12 -3.20
N LEU A 291 6.01 1.09 -4.03
CA LEU A 291 7.24 1.84 -3.79
C LEU A 291 7.17 2.72 -2.56
N ALA A 292 6.04 3.40 -2.34
CA ALA A 292 5.83 4.19 -1.13
C ALA A 292 5.83 3.28 0.10
N SER A 293 5.08 2.17 0.05
CA SER A 293 4.99 1.16 1.11
C SER A 293 6.36 0.72 1.61
N ILE A 294 7.20 0.13 0.75
CA ILE A 294 8.54 -0.29 1.17
C ILE A 294 9.50 0.88 1.41
N GLY A 295 9.43 1.92 0.57
CA GLY A 295 10.30 3.09 0.59
C GLY A 295 10.19 3.91 1.87
N LEU A 296 9.01 3.93 2.50
CA LEU A 296 8.74 4.66 3.74
C LEU A 296 8.65 3.74 4.97
N THR A 297 8.21 2.49 4.81
CA THR A 297 8.12 1.56 5.95
C THR A 297 9.49 1.21 6.49
N ILE A 298 10.43 0.78 5.63
CA ILE A 298 11.78 0.36 6.04
C ILE A 298 12.51 1.45 6.85
N PRO A 299 12.63 2.72 6.39
CA PRO A 299 13.26 3.75 7.19
C PRO A 299 12.51 4.05 8.50
N THR A 300 11.17 3.94 8.50
CA THR A 300 10.39 4.21 9.71
C THR A 300 10.61 3.14 10.77
N VAL A 301 10.51 1.85 10.41
CA VAL A 301 10.72 0.76 11.37
C VAL A 301 12.18 0.69 11.82
N ALA A 302 13.13 1.05 10.95
CA ALA A 302 14.54 1.23 11.31
C ALA A 302 14.72 2.32 12.37
N ALA A 303 14.10 3.48 12.19
CA ALA A 303 14.15 4.56 13.18
C ALA A 303 13.53 4.16 14.51
N VAL A 304 12.39 3.46 14.49
CA VAL A 304 11.73 2.94 15.69
C VAL A 304 12.63 1.92 16.41
N PHE A 305 13.29 1.02 15.69
CA PHE A 305 14.27 0.08 16.27
C PHE A 305 15.40 0.83 16.98
N VAL A 306 16.03 1.79 16.30
CA VAL A 306 17.17 2.55 16.87
C VAL A 306 16.76 3.31 18.13
N TRP A 307 15.53 3.82 18.17
CA TRP A 307 15.03 4.57 19.32
C TRP A 307 14.58 3.69 20.49
N THR A 308 13.99 2.53 20.20
CA THR A 308 13.35 1.68 21.23
C THR A 308 14.17 0.46 21.65
N GLY A 309 15.14 0.04 20.84
CA GLY A 309 15.95 -1.17 21.06
C GLY A 309 15.17 -2.49 20.93
N ARG A 310 13.92 -2.47 20.44
CA ARG A 310 13.09 -3.67 20.27
C ARG A 310 13.60 -4.53 19.11
N PRO A 311 13.52 -5.87 19.17
CA PRO A 311 13.96 -6.72 18.07
C PRO A 311 13.15 -6.45 16.78
N LEU A 312 13.86 -6.39 15.65
CA LEU A 312 13.29 -6.22 14.31
C LEU A 312 13.91 -7.25 13.38
N GLU A 313 13.06 -8.04 12.74
CA GLU A 313 13.47 -9.05 11.77
C GLU A 313 12.96 -8.65 10.39
N LEU A 314 13.89 -8.40 9.47
CA LEU A 314 13.57 -8.01 8.09
C LEU A 314 13.80 -9.14 7.09
N GLY A 315 14.64 -10.12 7.43
CA GLY A 315 14.94 -11.26 6.57
C GLY A 315 13.71 -12.12 6.29
N ILE A 316 13.28 -12.24 5.03
CA ILE A 316 12.20 -13.16 4.60
C ILE A 316 12.73 -14.58 4.43
N GLY A 317 11.88 -15.59 4.55
CA GLY A 317 12.28 -16.99 4.41
C GLY A 317 12.66 -17.38 2.98
N GLY A 318 13.09 -18.63 2.82
CA GLY A 318 13.51 -19.17 1.51
C GLY A 318 12.35 -19.24 0.52
N MET A 319 11.16 -19.64 0.98
CA MET A 319 9.95 -19.68 0.15
C MET A 319 9.58 -18.29 -0.35
N GLU A 320 9.54 -17.30 0.55
CA GLU A 320 9.21 -15.92 0.24
C GLU A 320 10.23 -15.30 -0.71
N THR A 321 11.52 -15.64 -0.55
CA THR A 321 12.59 -15.20 -1.46
C THR A 321 12.36 -15.71 -2.89
N VAL A 322 11.98 -16.98 -3.05
CA VAL A 322 11.67 -17.57 -4.36
C VAL A 322 10.43 -16.92 -4.98
N LEU A 323 9.37 -16.72 -4.20
CA LEU A 323 8.14 -16.05 -4.65
C LEU A 323 8.39 -14.59 -5.04
N LEU A 324 9.22 -13.86 -4.28
CA LEU A 324 9.63 -12.50 -4.60
C LEU A 324 10.40 -12.47 -5.93
N ALA A 325 11.40 -13.35 -6.08
CA ALA A 325 12.21 -13.41 -7.30
C ALA A 325 11.35 -13.71 -8.53
N LEU A 326 10.44 -14.68 -8.43
CA LEU A 326 9.50 -15.01 -9.50
C LEU A 326 8.56 -13.84 -9.82
N THR A 327 8.04 -13.17 -8.80
CA THR A 327 7.17 -11.99 -8.94
C THR A 327 7.88 -10.86 -9.67
N LEU A 328 9.11 -10.52 -9.28
CA LEU A 328 9.90 -9.47 -9.91
C LEU A 328 10.26 -9.82 -11.36
N PHE A 329 10.63 -11.08 -11.61
CA PHE A 329 10.94 -11.56 -12.95
C PHE A 329 9.72 -11.47 -13.88
N ILE A 330 8.58 -12.03 -13.49
CA ILE A 330 7.35 -11.99 -14.29
C ILE A 330 6.86 -10.56 -14.46
N SER A 331 6.89 -9.73 -13.42
CA SER A 331 6.54 -8.30 -13.52
C SER A 331 7.43 -7.58 -14.54
N SER A 332 8.73 -7.92 -14.61
CA SER A 332 9.65 -7.30 -15.57
C SER A 332 9.29 -7.70 -17.01
N LEU A 333 8.94 -8.96 -17.24
CA LEU A 333 8.49 -9.43 -18.55
C LEU A 333 7.16 -8.78 -18.95
N THR A 334 6.19 -8.73 -18.04
CA THR A 334 4.88 -8.13 -18.27
C THR A 334 4.96 -6.63 -18.56
N LEU A 335 5.75 -5.89 -17.77
CA LEU A 335 5.75 -4.42 -17.85
C LEU A 335 6.68 -3.85 -18.93
N SER A 336 7.63 -4.64 -19.42
CA SER A 336 8.59 -4.19 -20.45
C SER A 336 7.99 -4.07 -21.85
N THR A 337 6.88 -4.76 -22.13
CA THR A 337 6.25 -4.78 -23.45
C THR A 337 5.47 -3.51 -23.77
N GLY A 338 5.07 -2.73 -22.76
CA GLY A 338 4.20 -1.54 -22.93
C GLY A 338 2.76 -1.85 -23.37
N ARG A 339 2.44 -3.14 -23.54
CA ARG A 339 1.13 -3.67 -23.95
C ARG A 339 0.74 -4.82 -23.07
N THR A 340 -0.56 -4.91 -22.77
CA THR A 340 -1.06 -5.90 -21.81
C THR A 340 -2.13 -6.81 -22.36
N THR A 341 -2.08 -8.07 -21.92
CA THR A 341 -3.06 -9.10 -22.30
C THR A 341 -3.69 -9.78 -21.09
N VAL A 342 -4.85 -10.41 -21.32
CA VAL A 342 -5.55 -11.28 -20.35
C VAL A 342 -4.62 -12.37 -19.79
N LEU A 343 -3.74 -12.93 -20.62
CA LEU A 343 -2.80 -13.98 -20.21
C LEU A 343 -1.84 -13.49 -19.13
N GLN A 344 -1.27 -12.30 -19.29
CA GLN A 344 -0.39 -11.71 -18.26
C GLN A 344 -1.15 -11.50 -16.95
N GLY A 345 -2.39 -11.01 -17.01
CA GLY A 345 -3.25 -10.89 -15.84
C GLY A 345 -3.48 -12.23 -15.14
N ALA A 346 -3.80 -13.28 -15.88
CA ALA A 346 -3.98 -14.63 -15.34
C ALA A 346 -2.71 -15.20 -14.69
N VAL A 347 -1.54 -14.96 -15.28
CA VAL A 347 -0.25 -15.38 -14.72
C VAL A 347 -0.01 -14.70 -13.36
N HIS A 348 -0.17 -13.38 -13.28
CA HIS A 348 -0.03 -12.64 -12.02
C HIS A 348 -1.03 -13.12 -10.96
N LEU A 349 -2.29 -13.32 -11.30
CA LEU A 349 -3.29 -13.84 -10.35
C LEU A 349 -3.01 -15.26 -9.89
N SER A 350 -2.44 -16.11 -10.76
CA SER A 350 -1.98 -17.45 -10.38
C SER A 350 -0.84 -17.37 -9.36
N LEU A 351 0.14 -16.48 -9.54
CA LEU A 351 1.18 -16.23 -8.55
C LEU A 351 0.63 -15.71 -7.23
N PHE A 352 -0.38 -14.82 -7.28
CA PHE A 352 -1.03 -14.32 -6.08
C PHE A 352 -1.78 -15.44 -5.33
N ALA A 353 -2.52 -16.28 -6.04
CA ALA A 353 -3.21 -17.43 -5.45
C ALA A 353 -2.22 -18.42 -4.85
N ALA A 354 -1.09 -18.71 -5.53
CA ALA A 354 -0.03 -19.54 -5.01
C ALA A 354 0.59 -18.95 -3.73
N TYR A 355 0.85 -17.63 -3.71
CA TYR A 355 1.33 -16.94 -2.52
C TYR A 355 0.37 -17.08 -1.33
N LEU A 356 -0.93 -16.82 -1.52
CA LEU A 356 -1.92 -16.95 -0.45
C LEU A 356 -2.02 -18.38 0.06
N PHE A 357 -2.07 -19.36 -0.85
CA PHE A 357 -2.13 -20.77 -0.50
C PHE A 357 -0.91 -21.19 0.32
N LEU A 358 0.30 -20.94 -0.21
CA LEU A 358 1.55 -21.33 0.43
C LEU A 358 1.77 -20.64 1.77
N SER A 359 1.36 -19.37 1.91
CA SER A 359 1.47 -18.62 3.17
C SER A 359 0.56 -19.16 4.28
N ILE A 360 -0.49 -19.91 3.93
CA ILE A 360 -1.41 -20.54 4.89
C ILE A 360 -0.96 -21.97 5.21
N THR A 361 -0.37 -22.68 4.23
CA THR A 361 -0.04 -24.11 4.36
C THR A 361 1.37 -24.42 4.85
N HIS A 362 2.28 -23.45 4.87
CA HIS A 362 3.68 -23.63 5.27
C HIS A 362 3.90 -23.52 6.77
#